data_AF-A0A914UMD2-F1
#
_entry.id   AF-A0A914UMD2-F1
#
_cell.length_a   1.000
_cell.length_b   1.000
_cell.length_c   1.000
_cell.angle_alpha   90.00
_cell.angle_beta   90.00
_cell.angle_gamma   90.00
#
_symmetry.space_group_name_H-M   'P 1'
#
loop_
_entity.id
_entity.type
_entity.pdbx_description
1 polymer ?
#
loop_
_entity_poly.entity_id
_entity_poly.type
_entity_poly.pdbx_seq_one_letter_code
_entity_poly.pdbx_strand_id
1 'polypeptide(L)'
;AYAEKKSKKPGPIAKSSVILDVKPWDDETDLGEMEKLVRSIEKDGLVWGGGKLIPLAYGIKKLQIICVIEDDKVSVDDLIEGITEGFADHVQSVDIVAFNKI
;
A
#
# COMPACT_ATOMS: atom_id res chain seq x y z
N ALA A 1 18.16 3.55 -23.10
CA ALA A 1 17.06 4.25 -23.80
C ALA A 1 15.79 4.01 -23.01
N TYR A 2 14.80 4.91 -23.12
CA TYR A 2 13.51 4.94 -22.40
C TYR A 2 13.59 5.52 -20.98
N ALA A 3 12.88 6.58 -20.62
CA ALA A 3 12.08 7.52 -21.39
C ALA A 3 12.17 8.88 -20.69
N GLU A 4 12.17 9.91 -21.50
CA GLU A 4 12.46 11.29 -21.15
C GLU A 4 11.49 11.82 -20.08
N LYS A 5 12.05 12.49 -19.07
CA LYS A 5 11.35 13.43 -18.19
C LYS A 5 10.82 14.60 -19.02
N LYS A 6 9.77 14.37 -19.81
CA LYS A 6 8.94 15.45 -20.34
C LYS A 6 8.11 15.96 -19.17
N SER A 7 8.61 17.03 -18.56
CA SER A 7 7.86 17.87 -17.64
C SER A 7 6.64 18.40 -18.40
N LYS A 8 5.54 17.63 -18.38
CA LYS A 8 4.22 18.12 -18.75
C LYS A 8 3.89 19.24 -17.76
N LYS A 9 3.51 20.41 -18.28
CA LYS A 9 2.93 21.49 -17.49
C LYS A 9 1.92 20.89 -16.50
N PRO A 10 1.93 21.25 -15.20
CA PRO A 10 1.07 20.57 -14.23
C PRO A 10 -0.40 20.87 -14.58
N GLY A 11 -1.02 19.91 -15.25
CA GLY A 11 -2.47 19.77 -15.24
C GLY A 11 -2.92 19.33 -13.84
N PRO A 12 -4.24 19.25 -13.58
CA PRO A 12 -4.72 18.66 -12.34
C PRO A 12 -4.11 17.26 -12.17
N ILE A 13 -3.37 17.07 -11.08
CA ILE A 13 -2.75 15.79 -10.74
C ILE A 13 -3.88 14.88 -10.28
N ALA A 14 -4.20 13.87 -11.10
CA ALA A 14 -5.18 12.86 -10.73
C ALA A 14 -4.62 12.05 -9.56
N LYS A 15 -5.42 11.94 -8.50
CA LYS A 15 -5.07 11.19 -7.30
C LYS A 15 -6.14 10.17 -7.00
N SER A 16 -5.71 9.09 -6.39
CA SER A 16 -6.61 8.06 -5.87
C SER A 16 -6.28 7.77 -4.41
N SER A 17 -7.31 7.68 -3.59
CA SER A 17 -7.23 7.11 -2.25
C SER A 17 -7.52 5.62 -2.33
N VAL A 18 -6.61 4.82 -1.79
CA VAL A 18 -6.70 3.36 -1.79
C VAL A 18 -6.63 2.86 -0.36
N ILE A 19 -7.54 1.95 0.01
CA ILE A 19 -7.50 1.25 1.29
C ILE A 19 -7.05 -0.18 1.00
N LEU A 20 -5.94 -0.56 1.61
CA LEU A 20 -5.33 -1.88 1.50
C LEU A 20 -5.50 -2.65 2.80
N ASP A 21 -5.87 -3.91 2.67
CA ASP A 21 -5.81 -4.89 3.75
C ASP A 21 -4.55 -5.75 3.55
N VAL A 22 -3.60 -5.65 4.48
CA VAL A 22 -2.38 -6.46 4.51
C VAL A 22 -2.57 -7.57 5.53
N LYS A 23 -2.57 -8.82 5.07
CA LYS A 23 -2.85 -10.00 5.89
C LYS A 23 -1.55 -10.70 6.29
N PRO A 24 -1.35 -11.01 7.59
CA PRO A 24 -0.23 -11.82 8.02
C PRO A 24 -0.46 -13.30 7.71
N TRP A 25 0.55 -14.11 7.98
CA TRP A 25 0.44 -15.57 7.93
C TRP A 25 -0.38 -16.14 9.09
N ASP A 26 -0.18 -15.61 10.30
CA ASP A 26 -0.77 -16.11 11.54
C ASP A 26 -0.90 -15.01 12.62
N ASP A 27 -1.28 -15.41 13.83
CA ASP A 27 -1.45 -14.54 15.01
C ASP A 27 -0.16 -14.26 15.79
N GLU A 28 0.97 -14.89 15.41
CA GLU A 28 2.29 -14.65 16.01
C GLU A 28 3.08 -13.57 15.27
N THR A 29 2.71 -13.25 14.02
CA THR A 29 3.34 -12.20 13.21
C THR A 29 3.28 -10.82 13.88
N ASP A 30 4.42 -10.12 13.97
CA ASP A 30 4.48 -8.75 14.52
C ASP A 30 3.85 -7.74 13.55
N LEU A 31 2.59 -7.39 13.82
CA LEU A 31 1.82 -6.44 13.02
C LEU A 31 2.34 -5.00 13.12
N GLY A 32 3.04 -4.64 14.20
CA GLY A 32 3.68 -3.34 14.35
C GLY A 32 4.93 -3.22 13.48
N GLU A 33 5.71 -4.29 13.37
CA GLU A 33 6.80 -4.39 12.40
C GLU A 33 6.26 -4.39 10.97
N MET A 34 5.22 -5.19 10.68
CA MET A 34 4.59 -5.23 9.36
C MET A 34 4.10 -3.84 8.91
N GLU A 35 3.49 -3.05 9.80
CA GLU A 35 3.10 -1.67 9.47
C GLU A 35 4.30 -0.78 9.15
N LYS A 36 5.40 -0.90 9.91
CA LYS A 36 6.64 -0.14 9.64
C LYS A 36 7.23 -0.52 8.28
N LEU A 37 7.26 -1.80 7.95
CA LEU A 37 7.74 -2.30 6.66
C LEU A 37 6.89 -1.73 5.51
N VAL A 38 5.56 -1.83 5.58
CA VAL A 38 4.67 -1.25 4.57
C VAL A 38 4.90 0.26 4.40
N ARG A 39 5.01 1.00 5.51
CA ARG A 39 5.28 2.44 5.50
C ARG A 39 6.69 2.82 5.03
N SER A 40 7.64 1.89 5.06
CA SER A 40 9.01 2.10 4.57
C SER A 40 9.08 2.19 3.04
N ILE A 41 8.02 1.79 2.33
CA ILE A 41 7.91 1.99 0.89
C ILE A 41 7.73 3.49 0.62
N GLU A 42 8.78 4.08 0.06
CA GLU A 42 8.80 5.47 -0.40
C GLU A 42 8.80 5.52 -1.93
N LYS A 43 7.81 6.20 -2.52
CA LYS A 43 7.71 6.46 -3.96
C LYS A 43 7.25 7.91 -4.19
N ASP A 44 7.74 8.55 -5.25
CA ASP A 44 7.23 9.87 -5.65
C ASP A 44 5.75 9.75 -6.02
N GLY A 45 4.90 10.57 -5.39
CA GLY A 45 3.44 10.51 -5.55
C GLY A 45 2.72 9.53 -4.62
N LEU A 46 3.41 8.84 -3.71
CA LEU A 46 2.79 8.00 -2.68
C LEU A 46 2.78 8.71 -1.32
N VAL A 47 1.63 8.72 -0.65
CA VAL A 47 1.49 9.20 0.73
C VAL A 47 0.71 8.17 1.54
N TRP A 48 1.31 7.66 2.60
CA TRP A 48 0.64 6.79 3.57
C TRP A 48 -0.22 7.61 4.54
N GLY A 49 -1.45 7.16 4.76
CA GLY A 49 -2.36 7.72 5.76
C GLY A 49 -2.44 6.86 7.03
N GLY A 50 -3.59 6.89 7.69
CA GLY A 50 -3.84 6.12 8.91
C GLY A 50 -3.89 4.61 8.68
N GLY A 51 -3.36 3.85 9.63
CA GLY A 51 -3.47 2.40 9.71
C GLY A 51 -4.28 1.98 10.94
N LYS A 52 -4.96 0.84 10.89
CA LYS A 52 -5.60 0.20 12.05
C LYS A 52 -5.57 -1.31 11.92
N LEU A 53 -5.51 -2.01 13.05
CA LEU A 53 -5.62 -3.46 13.09
C LEU A 53 -7.08 -3.90 13.16
N ILE A 54 -7.51 -4.77 12.25
CA ILE A 54 -8.88 -5.28 12.20
C ILE A 54 -8.86 -6.79 12.48
N PRO A 55 -9.64 -7.28 13.46
CA PRO A 55 -9.81 -8.70 13.69
C PRO A 55 -10.34 -9.43 12.46
N LEU A 56 -9.77 -10.60 12.18
CA LEU A 56 -10.28 -11.58 11.25
C LEU A 56 -10.93 -12.73 12.05
N ALA A 57 -10.42 -13.94 11.91
CA ALA A 57 -10.87 -15.14 12.62
C ALA A 57 -9.70 -15.77 13.36
N TYR A 58 -10.01 -16.60 14.37
CA TYR A 58 -9.00 -17.40 15.09
C TYR A 58 -7.85 -16.56 15.70
N GLY A 59 -8.14 -15.36 16.20
CA GLY A 59 -7.14 -14.49 16.83
C GLY A 59 -6.31 -13.65 15.86
N ILE A 60 -6.30 -13.98 14.57
CA ILE A 60 -5.56 -13.26 13.53
C ILE A 60 -6.17 -11.87 13.33
N LYS A 61 -5.30 -10.86 13.14
CA LYS A 61 -5.68 -9.50 12.75
C LYS A 61 -4.95 -9.12 11.47
N LYS A 62 -5.60 -8.32 10.64
CA LYS A 62 -4.97 -7.69 9.46
C LYS A 62 -4.69 -6.22 9.72
N LEU A 63 -3.69 -5.68 9.03
CA LEU A 63 -3.48 -4.24 8.96
C LEU A 63 -4.35 -3.68 7.83
N GLN A 64 -5.26 -2.77 8.16
CA GLN A 64 -5.95 -1.95 7.18
C GLN A 64 -5.29 -0.58 7.14
N ILE A 65 -4.73 -0.20 5.99
CA ILE A 65 -4.01 1.06 5.82
C ILE A 65 -4.50 1.79 4.57
N ILE A 66 -4.67 3.11 4.68
CA ILE A 66 -5.02 3.98 3.56
C ILE A 66 -3.75 4.62 2.99
N CYS A 67 -3.69 4.76 1.66
CA CYS A 67 -2.71 5.60 0.98
C CYS A 67 -3.41 6.52 -0.02
N VAL A 68 -2.71 7.58 -0.40
CA VAL A 68 -3.04 8.44 -1.53
C VAL A 68 -1.92 8.30 -2.55
N ILE A 69 -2.29 8.04 -3.78
CA ILE A 69 -1.36 7.90 -4.91
C ILE A 69 -1.62 8.97 -5.96
N GLU A 70 -0.56 9.38 -6.66
CA GLU A 70 -0.65 10.08 -7.94
C GLU A 70 -0.74 9.03 -9.06
N ASP A 71 -1.88 8.99 -9.75
CA ASP A 71 -2.23 7.90 -10.68
C ASP A 71 -1.20 7.75 -11.81
N ASP A 72 -0.60 8.85 -12.26
CA ASP A 72 0.41 8.89 -13.33
C ASP A 72 1.80 8.40 -12.89
N LYS A 73 2.02 8.18 -11.59
CA LYS A 73 3.34 7.85 -11.02
C LYS A 73 3.39 6.53 -10.26
N VAL A 74 2.28 6.15 -9.62
CA VAL A 74 2.23 5.02 -8.71
C VAL A 74 1.13 4.06 -9.15
N SER A 75 1.54 2.88 -9.58
CA SER A 75 0.66 1.73 -9.82
C SER A 75 0.31 1.08 -8.49
N VAL A 76 -0.98 0.83 -8.23
CA VAL A 76 -1.44 0.09 -7.05
C VAL A 76 -0.99 -1.37 -7.11
N ASP A 77 -1.01 -1.97 -8.30
CA ASP A 77 -0.60 -3.35 -8.50
C ASP A 77 0.88 -3.54 -8.13
N ASP A 78 1.77 -2.63 -8.59
CA ASP A 78 3.19 -2.63 -8.23
C ASP A 78 3.42 -2.41 -6.72
N LEU A 79 2.46 -1.74 -6.06
CA LEU A 79 2.51 -1.47 -4.62
C LEU A 79 2.13 -2.72 -3.83
N ILE A 80 1.10 -3.43 -4.29
CA ILE A 80 0.65 -4.72 -3.76
C ILE A 80 1.75 -5.77 -3.93
N GLU A 81 2.34 -5.86 -5.12
CA GLU A 81 3.46 -6.77 -5.41
C GLU A 81 4.67 -6.42 -4.54
N GLY A 82 5.05 -5.15 -4.46
CA GLY A 82 6.16 -4.69 -3.63
C GLY A 82 5.99 -4.98 -2.13
N ILE A 83 4.75 -4.93 -1.61
CA ILE A 83 4.47 -5.31 -0.21
C ILE A 83 4.53 -6.84 -0.06
N THR A 84 3.87 -7.58 -0.94
CA THR A 84 3.71 -9.04 -0.82
C THR A 84 5.05 -9.76 -1.00
N GLU A 85 5.84 -9.36 -1.99
CA GLU A 85 7.15 -9.97 -2.26
C GLU A 85 8.27 -9.38 -1.40
N GLY A 86 8.22 -8.07 -1.13
CA GLY A 86 9.26 -7.40 -0.34
C GLY A 86 9.23 -7.77 1.15
N PHE A 87 8.08 -8.19 1.67
CA PHE A 87 7.86 -8.53 3.07
C PHE A 87 7.20 -9.90 3.23
N ALA A 88 7.55 -10.87 2.38
CA ALA A 88 6.92 -12.19 2.32
C ALA A 88 6.95 -12.98 3.64
N ASP A 89 7.91 -12.69 4.54
CA ASP A 89 7.97 -13.31 5.87
C ASP A 89 6.86 -12.81 6.81
N HIS A 90 6.37 -11.58 6.59
CA HIS A 90 5.32 -10.96 7.41
C HIS A 90 3.97 -10.93 6.71
N VAL A 91 3.95 -10.92 5.37
CA VAL A 91 2.74 -10.69 4.56
C VAL A 91 2.41 -11.94 3.76
N GLN A 92 1.23 -12.49 4.00
CA GLN A 92 0.66 -13.57 3.19
C GLN A 92 0.04 -13.03 1.89
N SER A 93 -0.71 -11.94 2.00
CA SER A 93 -1.43 -11.34 0.87
C SER A 93 -1.85 -9.90 1.17
N VAL A 94 -2.13 -9.15 0.10
CA VAL A 94 -2.67 -7.80 0.16
C VAL A 94 -3.92 -7.71 -0.72
N ASP A 95 -5.00 -7.16 -0.19
CA ASP A 95 -6.26 -6.94 -0.90
C ASP A 95 -6.63 -5.46 -0.96
N ILE A 96 -7.27 -5.05 -2.06
CA ILE A 96 -7.88 -3.72 -2.17
C ILE A 96 -9.27 -3.77 -1.54
N VAL A 97 -9.47 -2.96 -0.49
CA VAL A 97 -10.77 -2.79 0.18
C VAL A 97 -11.61 -1.75 -0.55
N ALA A 98 -10.98 -0.63 -0.91
CA ALA A 98 -11.63 0.48 -1.58
C ALA A 98 -10.63 1.24 -2.44
N PHE A 99 -11.13 1.78 -3.56
CA PHE A 99 -10.39 2.64 -4.46
C PHE A 99 -11.30 3.83 -4.81
N ASN A 100 -10.89 5.04 -4.45
CA ASN A 100 -11.67 6.26 -4.66
C ASN A 100 -10.81 7.29 -5.38
N LYS A 101 -11.29 7.83 -6.51
CA LYS A 101 -10.66 8.99 -7.15
C LYS A 101 -10.94 10.25 -6.36
N ILE A 102 -9.93 11.11 -6.18
CA ILE A 102 -9.99 12.34 -5.37
C ILE A 102 -9.38 13.55 -6.08
#